data_AF-A0A7S2G3C9-F1
#
_entry.id   AF-A0A7S2G3C9-F1
#
_cell.length_a   1.000
_cell.length_b   1.000
_cell.length_c   1.000
_cell.angle_alpha   90.00
_cell.angle_beta   90.00
_cell.angle_gamma   90.00
#
_symmetry.space_group_name_H-M   'P 1'
#
loop_
_entity.id
_entity.type
_entity.pdbx_description
1 polymer ?
#
loop_
_entity_poly.entity_id
_entity_poly.type
_entity_poly.pdbx_seq_one_letter_code
_entity_poly.pdbx_strand_id
1 'polypeptide(L)'
;TGETAKGGDNGLELHEFFECLVMLGLQKANPKFGSVGHNASVEYPLPGCLDTLLKQSLLKNAKRDKLALVKAALTTDSAVVTVISQVKPRLQKPFDAIGANGVRKLFGATVITMEMFNQALMDRNVTRDVVVKPTPAVTGDVLPEVHSNLSWLDAKGAFVTCQSGTGGQE
;
A
#
# COMPACT_ATOMS: atom_id res chain seq x y z
N THR A 1 -9.80 30.72 28.14
CA THR A 1 -9.75 29.88 29.35
C THR A 1 -10.66 28.69 29.11
N GLY A 2 -10.09 27.48 29.07
CA GLY A 2 -10.81 26.23 28.76
C GLY A 2 -11.46 25.57 29.98
N GLU A 3 -11.89 26.36 30.97
CA GLU A 3 -12.38 25.88 32.28
C GLU A 3 -13.70 25.10 32.21
N THR A 4 -14.36 25.06 31.04
CA THR A 4 -15.61 24.33 30.82
C THR A 4 -15.50 23.14 29.85
N ALA A 5 -14.30 22.83 29.35
CA ALA A 5 -14.08 21.67 28.50
C ALA A 5 -14.13 20.40 29.37
N LYS A 6 -15.32 19.79 29.47
CA LYS A 6 -15.46 18.43 30.03
C LYS A 6 -14.57 17.50 29.20
N GLY A 7 -13.77 16.67 29.87
CA GLY A 7 -12.99 15.64 29.19
C GLY A 7 -13.93 14.79 28.32
N GLY A 8 -13.63 14.71 27.03
CA GLY A 8 -14.36 13.87 26.08
C GLY A 8 -14.24 12.39 26.46
N ASP A 9 -14.68 11.51 25.55
CA ASP A 9 -14.66 10.04 25.77
C ASP A 9 -13.24 9.42 25.81
N ASN A 10 -12.19 10.25 25.84
CA ASN A 10 -10.77 9.89 25.74
C ASN A 10 -10.42 9.11 24.46
N GLY A 11 -11.34 9.05 23.49
CA GLY A 11 -11.12 8.59 22.13
C GLY A 11 -10.95 9.79 21.20
N LEU A 12 -10.27 9.56 20.09
CA LEU A 12 -10.40 10.40 18.90
C LEU A 12 -11.02 9.50 17.84
N GLU A 13 -12.16 9.89 17.31
CA GLU A 13 -12.65 9.31 16.08
C GLU A 13 -11.69 9.64 14.93
N LEU A 14 -11.73 8.84 13.86
CA LEU A 14 -10.78 8.98 12.75
C LEU A 14 -10.85 10.38 12.11
N HIS A 15 -12.05 10.96 12.02
CA HIS A 15 -12.24 12.29 11.47
C HIS A 15 -11.66 13.38 12.39
N GLU A 16 -11.87 13.26 13.71
CA GLU A 16 -11.29 14.16 14.73
C GLU A 16 -9.76 14.08 14.75
N PHE A 17 -9.20 12.87 14.55
CA PHE A 17 -7.77 12.69 14.39
C PHE A 17 -7.23 13.46 13.17
N PHE A 18 -7.91 13.40 12.03
CA PHE A 18 -7.51 14.16 10.84
C PHE A 18 -7.61 15.67 11.04
N GLU A 19 -8.66 16.17 11.70
CA GLU A 19 -8.77 17.58 12.06
C GLU A 19 -7.61 18.02 12.97
N CYS A 20 -7.27 17.21 13.96
CA CYS A 20 -6.13 17.43 14.84
C CYS A 20 -4.81 17.53 14.06
N LEU A 21 -4.58 16.65 13.06
CA LEU A 21 -3.39 16.74 12.20
C LEU A 21 -3.31 18.04 11.41
N VAL A 22 -4.44 18.50 10.85
CA VAL A 22 -4.52 19.77 10.11
C VAL A 22 -4.20 20.95 11.03
N MET A 23 -4.81 20.98 12.23
CA MET A 23 -4.57 22.04 13.21
C MET A 23 -3.11 22.05 13.70
N LEU A 24 -2.56 20.88 14.01
CA LEU A 24 -1.15 20.74 14.41
C LEU A 24 -0.20 21.18 13.29
N GLY A 25 -0.50 20.84 12.04
CA GLY A 25 0.32 21.26 10.89
C GLY A 25 0.39 22.77 10.77
N LEU A 26 -0.78 23.43 10.86
CA LEU A 26 -0.89 24.88 10.75
C LEU A 26 -0.20 25.58 11.93
N GLN A 27 -0.48 25.18 13.18
CA GLN A 27 0.08 25.83 14.37
C GLN A 27 1.58 25.62 14.49
N LYS A 28 2.08 24.41 14.21
CA LYS A 28 3.51 24.09 14.30
C LYS A 28 4.33 24.88 13.28
N ALA A 29 3.81 25.06 12.08
CA ALA A 29 4.50 25.84 11.05
C ALA A 29 4.34 27.36 11.26
N ASN A 30 3.27 27.81 11.93
CA ASN A 30 2.97 29.23 12.14
C ASN A 30 2.79 29.55 13.64
N PRO A 31 3.86 29.53 14.44
CA PRO A 31 3.76 29.67 15.91
C PRO A 31 3.23 31.03 16.38
N LYS A 32 3.27 32.06 15.52
CA LYS A 32 2.72 33.40 15.81
C LYS A 32 1.27 33.56 15.39
N PHE A 33 0.69 32.61 14.66
CA PHE A 33 -0.68 32.71 14.17
C PHE A 33 -1.66 32.83 15.35
N GLY A 34 -2.51 33.87 15.32
CA GLY A 34 -3.44 34.20 16.41
C GLY A 34 -2.84 35.01 17.57
N SER A 35 -1.56 35.41 17.49
CA SER A 35 -0.95 36.38 18.42
C SER A 35 -1.20 37.82 17.97
N VAL A 36 -0.99 38.78 18.88
CA VAL A 36 -1.18 40.21 18.63
C VAL A 36 -0.38 40.66 17.40
N GLY A 37 -1.06 41.22 16.40
CA GLY A 37 -0.45 41.64 15.13
C GLY A 37 -0.38 40.55 14.04
N HIS A 38 -0.78 39.31 14.34
CA HIS A 38 -0.68 38.15 13.45
C HIS A 38 -2.01 37.37 13.32
N ASN A 39 -3.14 38.08 13.42
CA ASN A 39 -4.48 37.47 13.42
C ASN A 39 -4.92 36.92 12.05
N ALA A 40 -4.33 37.41 10.96
CA ALA A 40 -4.73 37.03 9.59
C ALA A 40 -3.56 36.58 8.70
N SER A 41 -2.32 36.63 9.21
CA SER A 41 -1.13 36.26 8.43
C SER A 41 -0.74 34.80 8.69
N VAL A 42 -0.80 33.99 7.64
CA VAL A 42 -0.28 32.61 7.63
C VAL A 42 0.92 32.57 6.69
N GLU A 43 2.12 32.40 7.23
CA GLU A 43 3.37 32.38 6.47
C GLU A 43 3.55 31.05 5.72
N TYR A 44 3.15 29.95 6.35
CA TYR A 44 3.20 28.59 5.80
C TYR A 44 1.79 28.00 5.73
N PRO A 45 1.06 28.26 4.63
CA PRO A 45 -0.34 27.83 4.50
C PRO A 45 -0.48 26.34 4.22
N LEU A 46 -1.71 25.85 4.38
CA LEU A 46 -2.12 24.55 3.88
C LEU A 46 -2.11 24.54 2.34
N PRO A 47 -1.78 23.41 1.69
CA PRO A 47 -1.45 22.11 2.29
C PRO A 47 0.03 21.95 2.71
N GLY A 48 0.91 22.91 2.40
CA GLY A 48 2.36 22.76 2.54
C GLY A 48 2.85 22.49 3.97
N CYS A 49 2.27 23.16 4.97
CA CYS A 49 2.61 22.92 6.37
C CYS A 49 2.18 21.52 6.87
N LEU A 50 1.05 21.01 6.40
CA LEU A 50 0.58 19.66 6.69
C LEU A 50 1.47 18.60 6.04
N ASP A 51 1.83 18.77 4.78
CA ASP A 51 2.77 17.86 4.09
C ASP A 51 4.12 17.78 4.81
N THR A 52 4.62 18.93 5.28
CA THR A 52 5.85 19.02 6.06
C THR A 52 5.73 18.28 7.40
N LEU A 53 4.64 18.49 8.14
CA LEU A 53 4.37 17.76 9.39
C LEU A 53 4.34 16.24 9.15
N LEU A 54 3.59 15.81 8.15
CA LEU A 54 3.46 14.40 7.78
C LEU A 54 4.82 13.80 7.46
N LYS A 55 5.59 14.39 6.54
CA LYS A 55 6.87 13.81 6.09
C LYS A 55 7.97 13.84 7.15
N GLN A 56 8.04 14.91 7.95
CA GLN A 56 9.16 15.13 8.86
C GLN A 56 8.92 14.60 10.27
N SER A 57 7.66 14.58 10.73
CA SER A 57 7.33 14.26 12.13
C SER A 57 6.51 12.97 12.27
N LEU A 58 5.46 12.78 11.48
CA LEU A 58 4.52 11.66 11.69
C LEU A 58 4.91 10.40 10.91
N LEU A 59 5.25 10.55 9.64
CA LEU A 59 5.55 9.45 8.71
C LEU A 59 7.06 9.20 8.57
N LYS A 60 7.89 9.71 9.48
CA LYS A 60 9.36 9.59 9.40
C LYS A 60 9.83 8.13 9.34
N ASN A 61 9.20 7.29 10.16
CA ASN A 61 9.45 5.85 10.24
C ASN A 61 8.32 5.02 9.61
N ALA A 62 7.35 5.68 8.96
CA ALA A 62 6.34 4.95 8.23
C ALA A 62 7.05 4.11 7.16
N LYS A 63 6.68 2.82 7.08
CA LYS A 63 7.20 1.90 6.06
C LYS A 63 6.83 2.49 4.70
N ARG A 64 7.78 3.20 4.07
CA ARG A 64 7.59 3.75 2.73
C ARG A 64 7.42 2.59 1.77
N ASP A 65 6.49 2.73 0.84
CA ASP A 65 6.26 1.72 -0.17
C ASP A 65 7.50 1.61 -1.07
N LYS A 66 8.33 0.59 -0.81
CA LYS A 66 9.49 0.24 -1.62
C LYS A 66 9.11 -0.72 -2.74
N LEU A 67 7.83 -1.11 -2.89
CA LEU A 67 7.41 -2.07 -3.90
C LEU A 67 7.69 -1.57 -5.31
N ALA A 68 7.64 -0.26 -5.55
CA ALA A 68 8.04 0.30 -6.85
C ALA A 68 9.51 0.01 -7.19
N LEU A 69 10.41 0.10 -6.20
CA LEU A 69 11.83 -0.24 -6.37
C LEU A 69 12.01 -1.76 -6.55
N VAL A 70 11.26 -2.56 -5.77
CA VAL A 70 11.29 -4.03 -5.91
C VAL A 70 10.79 -4.44 -7.30
N LYS A 71 9.70 -3.86 -7.79
CA LYS A 71 9.17 -4.07 -9.16
C LYS A 71 10.23 -3.74 -10.20
N ALA A 72 10.88 -2.57 -10.09
CA ALA A 72 11.94 -2.16 -11.02
C ALA A 72 13.10 -3.16 -11.04
N ALA A 73 13.56 -3.63 -9.87
CA ALA A 73 14.59 -4.65 -9.77
C ALA A 73 14.16 -5.98 -10.41
N LEU A 74 12.95 -6.46 -10.12
CA LEU A 74 12.41 -7.71 -10.70
C LEU A 74 12.25 -7.65 -12.23
N THR A 75 11.95 -6.47 -12.79
CA THR A 75 11.81 -6.30 -14.24
C THR A 75 13.13 -6.16 -15.00
N THR A 76 14.23 -5.89 -14.30
CA THR A 76 15.55 -5.67 -14.91
C THR A 76 16.49 -6.86 -14.73
N ASP A 77 16.29 -7.67 -13.70
CA ASP A 77 17.05 -8.89 -13.47
C ASP A 77 16.73 -9.96 -14.55
N SER A 78 17.74 -10.31 -15.34
CA SER A 78 17.60 -11.26 -16.45
C SER A 78 17.18 -12.67 -16.02
N ALA A 79 17.62 -13.12 -14.84
CA ALA A 79 17.24 -14.43 -14.32
C ALA A 79 15.75 -14.44 -13.94
N VAL A 80 15.30 -13.38 -13.29
CA VAL A 80 13.89 -13.21 -12.91
C VAL A 80 13.00 -13.08 -14.15
N VAL A 81 13.38 -12.26 -15.13
CA VAL A 81 12.61 -12.08 -16.38
C VAL A 81 12.44 -13.41 -17.13
N THR A 82 13.52 -14.21 -17.18
CA THR A 82 13.47 -15.55 -17.79
C THR A 82 12.45 -16.43 -17.08
N VAL A 83 12.47 -16.49 -15.75
CA VAL A 83 11.52 -17.29 -14.97
C VAL A 83 10.08 -16.79 -15.13
N ILE A 84 9.86 -15.46 -15.12
CA ILE A 84 8.54 -14.86 -15.34
C ILE A 84 7.97 -15.30 -16.69
N SER A 85 8.78 -15.32 -17.75
CA SER A 85 8.33 -15.73 -19.09
C SER A 85 7.83 -17.19 -19.13
N GLN A 86 8.44 -18.07 -18.32
CA GLN A 86 8.08 -19.48 -18.20
C GLN A 86 6.84 -19.71 -17.31
N VAL A 87 6.69 -18.89 -16.25
CA VAL A 87 5.61 -19.01 -15.27
C VAL A 87 4.33 -18.34 -15.78
N LYS A 88 4.42 -17.26 -16.56
CA LYS A 88 3.27 -16.51 -17.06
C LYS A 88 2.19 -17.38 -17.72
N PRO A 89 2.51 -18.31 -18.65
CA PRO A 89 1.50 -19.19 -19.25
C PRO A 89 0.77 -20.06 -18.22
N ARG A 90 1.47 -20.49 -17.15
CA ARG A 90 0.87 -21.30 -16.06
C ARG A 90 -0.09 -20.49 -15.19
N LEU A 91 0.16 -19.19 -15.04
CA LEU A 91 -0.68 -18.28 -14.28
C LEU A 91 -1.84 -17.71 -15.08
N GLN A 92 -1.77 -17.73 -16.41
CA GLN A 92 -2.82 -17.22 -17.29
C GLN A 92 -4.15 -17.96 -17.10
N LYS A 93 -4.15 -19.30 -17.12
CA LYS A 93 -5.38 -20.09 -16.93
C LYS A 93 -6.06 -19.80 -15.58
N PRO A 94 -5.35 -19.79 -14.43
CA PRO A 94 -5.94 -19.36 -13.18
C PRO A 94 -6.40 -17.89 -13.15
N PHE A 95 -5.71 -16.98 -13.82
CA PHE A 95 -6.12 -15.57 -13.93
C PHE A 95 -7.44 -15.43 -14.69
N ASP A 96 -7.57 -16.12 -15.83
CA ASP A 96 -8.80 -16.12 -16.63
C ASP A 96 -9.96 -16.79 -15.88
N ALA A 97 -9.69 -17.84 -15.09
CA ALA A 97 -10.71 -18.46 -14.24
C ALA A 97 -11.23 -17.51 -13.14
N ILE A 98 -10.34 -16.73 -12.52
CA ILE A 98 -10.74 -15.68 -11.56
C ILE A 98 -11.56 -14.63 -12.30
N GLY A 99 -11.07 -14.15 -13.44
CA GLY A 99 -11.74 -13.14 -14.24
C GLY A 99 -13.09 -13.58 -14.82
N ALA A 100 -13.32 -14.87 -15.06
CA ALA A 100 -14.62 -15.39 -15.48
C ALA A 100 -15.71 -15.19 -14.41
N ASN A 101 -15.35 -15.13 -13.13
CA ASN A 101 -16.26 -14.81 -12.04
C ASN A 101 -16.51 -13.29 -11.90
N GLY A 102 -15.69 -12.46 -12.57
CA GLY A 102 -15.81 -11.01 -12.58
C GLY A 102 -16.47 -10.53 -13.87
N VAL A 103 -17.56 -9.79 -13.77
CA VAL A 103 -18.37 -9.37 -14.93
C VAL A 103 -17.63 -8.42 -15.89
N ARG A 104 -16.42 -7.92 -15.55
CA ARG A 104 -15.72 -6.88 -16.31
C ARG A 104 -14.63 -7.42 -17.23
N LYS A 105 -14.90 -7.37 -18.53
CA LYS A 105 -13.88 -7.23 -19.57
C LYS A 105 -13.71 -5.74 -19.88
N LEU A 106 -12.48 -5.22 -19.88
CA LEU A 106 -12.18 -3.90 -20.43
C LEU A 106 -11.46 -4.09 -21.76
N PHE A 107 -11.96 -3.46 -22.82
CA PHE A 107 -11.35 -3.49 -24.15
C PHE A 107 -11.04 -4.92 -24.66
N GLY A 108 -11.91 -5.89 -24.33
CA GLY A 108 -11.73 -7.29 -24.73
C GLY A 108 -10.73 -8.10 -23.87
N ALA A 109 -10.03 -7.45 -22.93
CA ALA A 109 -9.13 -8.12 -21.99
C ALA A 109 -9.86 -8.48 -20.68
N THR A 110 -9.52 -9.65 -20.14
CA THR A 110 -9.94 -10.07 -18.80
C THR A 110 -9.35 -9.12 -17.75
N VAL A 111 -10.19 -8.57 -16.88
CA VAL A 111 -9.77 -7.74 -15.75
C VAL A 111 -10.26 -8.36 -14.45
N ILE A 112 -9.40 -8.37 -13.44
CA ILE A 112 -9.75 -8.78 -12.08
C ILE A 112 -9.67 -7.57 -11.15
N THR A 113 -10.59 -7.48 -10.19
CA THR A 113 -10.50 -6.45 -9.15
C THR A 113 -9.45 -6.83 -8.10
N MET A 114 -9.02 -5.86 -7.31
CA MET A 114 -8.12 -6.12 -6.18
C MET A 114 -8.70 -7.14 -5.20
N GLU A 115 -10.02 -7.13 -4.99
CA GLU A 115 -10.67 -8.06 -4.08
C GLU A 115 -10.63 -9.49 -4.62
N MET A 116 -10.95 -9.67 -5.90
CA MET A 116 -10.86 -10.98 -6.57
C MET A 116 -9.44 -11.53 -6.55
N PHE A 117 -8.44 -10.68 -6.77
CA PHE A 117 -7.03 -11.06 -6.68
C PHE A 117 -6.67 -11.55 -5.28
N ASN A 118 -7.04 -10.81 -4.24
CA ASN A 118 -6.71 -11.19 -2.87
C ASN A 118 -7.43 -12.44 -2.41
N GLN A 119 -8.73 -12.57 -2.72
CA GLN A 119 -9.50 -13.77 -2.38
C GLN A 119 -8.85 -15.00 -3.03
N ALA A 120 -8.43 -14.89 -4.29
CA ALA A 120 -7.75 -16.00 -4.97
C ALA A 120 -6.40 -16.38 -4.32
N LEU A 121 -5.67 -15.44 -3.71
CA LEU A 121 -4.46 -15.75 -2.94
C LEU A 121 -4.80 -16.40 -1.59
N MET A 122 -5.87 -15.98 -0.94
CA MET A 122 -6.37 -16.61 0.28
C MET A 122 -6.82 -18.04 0.05
N ASP A 123 -7.61 -18.28 -1.00
CA ASP A 123 -8.09 -19.62 -1.37
C ASP A 123 -6.93 -20.57 -1.70
N ARG A 124 -5.82 -20.02 -2.20
CA ARG A 124 -4.56 -20.75 -2.44
C ARG A 124 -3.70 -20.92 -1.20
N ASN A 125 -4.11 -20.39 -0.05
CA ASN A 125 -3.38 -20.44 1.21
C ASN A 125 -1.96 -19.83 1.13
N VAL A 126 -1.76 -18.80 0.31
CA VAL A 126 -0.45 -18.14 0.19
C VAL A 126 -0.31 -16.86 1.01
N THR A 127 -1.42 -16.24 1.44
CA THR A 127 -1.42 -15.06 2.32
C THR A 127 -1.53 -15.46 3.80
N ARG A 128 -0.58 -16.26 4.26
CA ARG A 128 -0.48 -16.76 5.64
C ARG A 128 0.98 -17.01 5.98
N ASP A 129 1.22 -17.30 7.25
CA ASP A 129 2.48 -17.90 7.65
C ASP A 129 2.55 -19.35 7.12
N VAL A 130 3.54 -19.61 6.27
CA VAL A 130 3.78 -20.91 5.65
C VAL A 130 5.27 -21.17 5.45
N VAL A 131 5.68 -22.39 5.77
CA VAL A 131 7.01 -22.91 5.44
C VAL A 131 6.86 -23.83 4.24
N VAL A 132 7.50 -23.46 3.13
CA VAL A 132 7.48 -24.20 1.87
C VAL A 132 8.76 -25.02 1.76
N LYS A 133 8.61 -26.31 1.46
CA LYS A 133 9.72 -27.21 1.09
C LYS A 133 9.86 -27.19 -0.43
N PRO A 134 10.88 -26.52 -1.00
CA PRO A 134 11.00 -26.40 -2.44
C PRO A 134 11.23 -27.77 -3.09
N THR A 135 10.60 -28.03 -4.23
CA THR A 135 10.88 -29.24 -5.02
C THR A 135 12.21 -29.06 -5.76
N PRO A 136 13.21 -29.92 -5.52
CA PRO A 136 14.49 -29.82 -6.21
C PRO A 136 14.36 -30.13 -7.71
N ALA A 137 15.19 -29.49 -8.52
CA ALA A 137 15.26 -29.78 -9.96
C ALA A 137 15.99 -31.10 -10.27
N VAL A 138 16.87 -31.54 -9.36
CA VAL A 138 17.66 -32.77 -9.46
C VAL A 138 17.37 -33.67 -8.26
N THR A 139 17.07 -34.94 -8.52
CA THR A 139 16.84 -35.94 -7.48
C THR A 139 18.07 -36.08 -6.59
N GLY A 140 17.96 -35.72 -5.30
CA GLY A 140 19.03 -35.81 -4.31
C GLY A 140 19.43 -34.47 -3.69
N ASP A 141 19.09 -33.35 -4.33
CA ASP A 141 19.36 -32.02 -3.77
C ASP A 141 18.42 -31.72 -2.60
N VAL A 142 18.98 -31.27 -1.48
CA VAL A 142 18.20 -30.78 -0.33
C VAL A 142 18.17 -29.26 -0.39
N LEU A 143 17.02 -28.71 -0.75
CA LEU A 143 16.79 -27.27 -0.72
C LEU A 143 16.34 -26.83 0.68
N PRO A 144 16.86 -25.71 1.21
CA PRO A 144 16.44 -25.21 2.51
C PRO A 144 14.96 -24.83 2.49
N GLU A 145 14.31 -25.02 3.63
CA GLU A 145 12.92 -24.59 3.81
C GLU A 145 12.81 -23.07 3.65
N VAL A 146 11.79 -22.62 2.93
CA VAL A 146 11.53 -21.20 2.69
C VAL A 146 10.32 -20.79 3.49
N HIS A 147 10.54 -19.87 4.44
CA HIS A 147 9.48 -19.25 5.21
C HIS A 147 8.87 -18.07 4.45
N SER A 148 7.56 -18.04 4.33
CA SER A 148 6.79 -16.98 3.69
C SER A 148 5.70 -16.50 4.64
N ASN A 149 5.64 -15.19 4.87
CA ASN A 149 4.65 -14.52 5.72
C ASN A 149 3.88 -13.43 4.96
N LEU A 150 3.60 -13.67 3.67
CA LEU A 150 2.90 -12.74 2.80
C LEU A 150 1.55 -12.33 3.42
N SER A 151 1.37 -11.05 3.72
CA SER A 151 0.10 -10.57 4.25
C SER A 151 -0.85 -10.16 3.12
N TRP A 152 -2.15 -10.09 3.45
CA TRP A 152 -3.14 -9.51 2.55
C TRP A 152 -2.77 -8.05 2.19
N LEU A 153 -2.27 -7.25 3.13
CA LEU A 153 -1.86 -5.87 2.86
C LEU A 153 -0.69 -5.78 1.87
N ASP A 154 0.28 -6.70 1.96
CA ASP A 154 1.39 -6.77 1.00
C ASP A 154 0.88 -7.11 -0.41
N ALA A 155 -0.08 -8.03 -0.53
CA ALA A 155 -0.70 -8.37 -1.80
C ALA A 155 -1.48 -7.21 -2.42
N LYS A 156 -2.23 -6.44 -1.62
CA LYS A 156 -2.89 -5.19 -2.07
C LYS A 156 -1.87 -4.18 -2.59
N GLY A 157 -0.80 -3.95 -1.84
CA GLY A 157 0.27 -3.04 -2.24
C GLY A 157 0.91 -3.44 -3.57
N ALA A 158 1.20 -4.74 -3.75
CA ALA A 158 1.74 -5.26 -5.00
C ALA A 158 0.77 -5.10 -6.17
N PHE A 159 -0.53 -5.36 -5.96
CA PHE A 159 -1.56 -5.18 -6.98
C PHE A 159 -1.58 -3.74 -7.50
N VAL A 160 -1.64 -2.75 -6.60
CA VAL A 160 -1.67 -1.33 -6.96
C VAL A 160 -0.37 -0.92 -7.67
N THR A 161 0.79 -1.32 -7.13
CA THR A 161 2.10 -0.98 -7.71
C THR A 161 2.31 -1.56 -9.11
N CYS A 162 1.72 -2.72 -9.39
CA CYS A 162 1.86 -3.39 -10.68
C CYS A 162 0.89 -2.91 -11.76
N GLN A 163 -0.03 -1.98 -11.44
CA GLN A 163 -0.89 -1.38 -12.47
C GLN A 163 -0.07 -0.53 -13.45
N SER A 164 -0.50 -0.50 -14.72
CA SER A 164 0.21 0.14 -15.83
C SER A 164 0.11 1.67 -15.85
N GLY A 165 -0.22 2.32 -14.73
CA GLY A 165 -0.31 3.79 -14.65
C GLY A 165 -1.53 4.41 -15.36
N THR A 166 -2.18 3.72 -16.29
CA THR A 166 -3.56 4.00 -16.72
C THR A 166 -4.54 3.45 -15.68
N GLY A 167 -4.36 3.83 -14.41
CA GLY A 167 -5.40 3.66 -13.41
C GLY A 167 -6.68 4.18 -14.03
N GLY A 168 -7.77 3.40 -13.97
CA GLY A 168 -9.03 3.73 -14.62
C GLY A 168 -9.46 5.15 -14.28
N GLN A 169 -9.06 6.09 -15.15
CA GLN A 169 -9.59 7.43 -15.23
C GLN A 169 -10.87 7.26 -16.02
N GLU A 170 -11.97 7.17 -15.28
CA GLU A 170 -13.14 7.96 -15.64
C GLU A 170 -12.78 9.44 -15.58
#